data_AF-A0A917X4P7-F1
#
_entry.id   AF-A0A917X4P7-F1
#
_cell.length_a   1.000
_cell.length_b   1.000
_cell.length_c   1.000
_cell.angle_alpha   90.00
_cell.angle_beta   90.00
_cell.angle_gamma   90.00
#
_symmetry.space_group_name_H-M   'P 1'
#
loop_
_entity.id
_entity.type
_entity.pdbx_description
1 polymer ?
#
loop_
_entity_poly.entity_id
_entity_poly.type
_entity_poly.pdbx_seq_one_letter_code
_entity_poly.pdbx_strand_id
1 'polypeptide(L)' 'MMAVFLSFVVNPNPFVKMIGLGLAVAIALDATVVRMILVPATMALLGRANWWLPGWLDR' A
#
# COMPACT_ATOMS: atom_id res chain seq x y z
N MET A 1 7.31 5.21 8.54
CA MET A 1 7.81 4.92 7.18
C MET A 1 7.76 6.16 6.28
N MET A 2 6.59 6.78 6.04
CA MET A 2 6.46 7.96 5.15
C MET A 2 7.46 9.10 5.43
N ALA A 3 7.63 9.51 6.70
CA ALA A 3 8.55 10.59 7.08
C ALA A 3 10.02 10.33 6.70
N VAL A 4 10.46 9.07 6.71
CA VAL A 4 11.82 8.68 6.32
C VAL A 4 12.03 8.90 4.83
N PHE A 5 11.09 8.46 4.00
CA PHE A 5 11.18 8.63 2.54
C PHE A 5 10.98 10.09 2.11
N LEU A 6 10.16 10.86 2.83
CA LEU A 6 10.02 12.30 2.57
C LEU A 6 11.32 13.06 2.83
N SER A 7 12.13 12.62 3.81
CA SER A 7 13.43 13.27 4.11
C SER A 7 14.41 13.22 2.93
N PHE A 8 14.28 12.24 2.03
CA PHE A 8 15.13 12.06 0.86
C PHE A 8 14.91 13.13 -0.22
N VAL A 9 13.85 13.93 -0.10
CA VAL A 9 13.57 15.06 -1.01
C VAL A 9 14.65 16.14 -0.92
N VAL A 10 15.32 16.25 0.23
CA VAL A 10 16.41 17.21 0.49
C VAL A 10 17.74 16.72 -0.10
N ASN A 11 17.82 15.49 -0.61
CA ASN A 11 19.05 14.94 -1.16
C ASN A 11 19.45 15.65 -2.47
N PRO A 12 20.74 16.03 -2.66
CA PRO A 12 21.21 16.67 -3.89
C PRO A 12 21.14 15.78 -5.13
N ASN A 13 21.15 14.45 -4.97
CA ASN A 13 21.09 13.51 -6.07
C ASN A 13 19.65 13.39 -6.61
N PRO A 14 19.38 13.75 -7.88
CA PRO A 14 18.04 13.70 -8.47
C PRO A 14 17.40 12.31 -8.44
N PHE A 15 18.21 11.25 -8.59
CA PHE A 15 17.74 9.86 -8.57
C PHE A 15 17.16 9.49 -7.19
N VAL A 16 17.89 9.83 -6.12
CA VAL A 16 17.46 9.58 -4.74
C VAL A 16 16.19 10.36 -4.41
N LYS A 17 16.12 11.62 -4.85
CA LYS A 17 14.94 12.48 -4.67
C LYS A 17 13.70 11.92 -5.35
N MET A 18 13.81 11.46 -6.60
CA MET A 18 12.69 10.87 -7.35
C MET A 18 12.17 9.61 -6.68
N ILE A 19 13.05 8.68 -6.29
CA ILE A 19 12.65 7.45 -5.61
C ILE A 19 12.03 7.76 -4.23
N GLY A 20 12.64 8.64 -3.45
CA GLY A 20 12.15 9.02 -2.12
C GLY A 20 10.75 9.64 -2.18
N LEU A 21 10.53 10.59 -3.09
CA LEU A 21 9.22 11.21 -3.31
C LEU A 21 8.19 10.17 -3.77
N GLY A 22 8.55 9.33 -4.75
CA GLY A 22 7.66 8.29 -5.27
C GLY A 22 7.21 7.31 -4.19
N LEU A 23 8.15 6.84 -3.35
CA LEU A 23 7.85 5.95 -2.24
C LEU A 23 7.00 6.63 -1.17
N ALA A 24 7.27 7.89 -0.82
CA ALA A 24 6.47 8.63 0.15
C ALA A 24 5.01 8.76 -0.30
N VAL A 25 4.79 9.08 -1.58
CA VAL A 25 3.44 9.18 -2.17
C VAL A 25 2.76 7.81 -2.23
N ALA A 26 3.47 6.77 -2.67
CA ALA A 26 2.92 5.41 -2.75
C ALA A 26 2.48 4.90 -1.37
N ILE A 27 3.27 5.14 -0.32
CA ILE A 27 2.94 4.76 1.06
C ILE A 27 1.71 5.54 1.54
N ALA A 28 1.64 6.85 1.27
CA ALA A 28 0.48 7.65 1.66
C ALA A 28 -0.81 7.15 0.98
N LEU A 29 -0.74 6.82 -0.31
CA LEU A 29 -1.87 6.31 -1.08
C LEU A 29 -2.29 4.91 -0.60
N ASP A 30 -1.35 4.03 -0.32
CA ASP A 30 -1.63 2.69 0.21
C ASP A 30 -2.30 2.75 1.60
N ALA A 31 -1.75 3.59 2.48
CA ALA A 31 -2.30 3.75 3.83
C ALA A 31 -3.69 4.40 3.84
N THR A 32 -4.00 5.25 2.85
CA THR A 32 -5.27 5.98 2.79
C THR A 32 -6.25 5.34 1.83
N VAL A 33 -6.04 5.48 0.53
CA VAL A 33 -6.96 5.04 -0.52
C VAL A 33 -7.09 3.52 -0.52
N VAL A 34 -5.96 2.80 -0.48
CA VAL A 34 -6.02 1.33 -0.59
C VAL A 34 -6.59 0.74 0.68
N ARG A 35 -6.01 1.02 1.85
CA ARG A 35 -6.41 0.37 3.10
C ARG A 35 -7.72 0.86 3.68
N MET A 36 -8.03 2.16 3.62
CA MET A 36 -9.27 2.67 4.22
C MET A 36 -10.49 2.56 3.30
N ILE A 37 -10.29 2.42 1.98
CA ILE A 37 -11.39 2.39 1.00
C ILE A 37 -11.38 1.12 0.17
N LEU A 38 -10.31 0.87 -0.57
CA LEU A 38 -10.30 -0.21 -1.58
C LEU A 38 -10.39 -1.60 -0.94
N VAL A 39 -9.65 -1.86 0.12
CA VAL A 39 -9.67 -3.14 0.85
C VAL A 39 -11.05 -3.42 1.48
N PRO A 40 -11.66 -2.51 2.28
CA PRO A 40 -12.99 -2.78 2.83
C PRO A 40 -14.07 -2.86 1.75
N ALA A 41 -14.00 -2.04 0.70
CA ALA A 41 -14.95 -2.12 -0.42
C ALA A 41 -14.88 -3.46 -1.15
N THR A 42 -13.66 -3.94 -1.45
CA THR A 42 -13.46 -5.25 -2.07
C THR A 42 -13.86 -6.40 -1.14
N MET A 43 -13.67 -6.26 0.17
CA MET A 43 -14.15 -7.25 1.16
C MET A 43 -15.66 -7.28 1.29
N ALA A 44 -16.33 -6.13 1.21
CA ALA A 44 -17.78 -6.07 1.15
C ALA A 44 -18.34 -6.67 -0.17
N LEU A 45 -17.69 -6.40 -1.31
CA LEU A 45 -18.10 -6.91 -2.63
C LEU A 45 -17.90 -8.42 -2.80
N LEU A 46 -16.72 -8.94 -2.43
CA LEU A 46 -16.37 -10.34 -2.62
C LEU A 46 -16.89 -11.25 -1.50
N GLY A 47 -17.17 -10.71 -0.32
CA GLY A 47 -17.79 -11.44 0.80
C GLY A 47 -17.06 -12.75 1.12
N ARG A 48 -17.79 -13.88 1.06
CA ARG A 48 -17.27 -15.24 1.34
C ARG A 48 -16.17 -15.69 0.37
N ALA A 49 -16.12 -15.15 -0.85
CA ALA A 49 -15.07 -15.50 -1.80
C ALA A 49 -13.71 -14.94 -1.39
N ASN A 50 -13.68 -13.86 -0.59
CA ASN A 50 -12.41 -13.26 -0.16
C ASN A 50 -11.67 -14.09 0.90
N TRP A 51 -12.38 -15.02 1.53
CA TRP A 51 -11.86 -15.94 2.55
C TRP A 51 -11.97 -17.40 2.11
N TRP A 52 -12.15 -17.66 0.81
CA TRP A 52 -12.23 -19.03 0.30
C TRP A 52 -10.85 -19.69 0.39
N LEU A 53 -10.73 -20.67 1.27
CA LEU A 53 -9.59 -21.57 1.33
C LEU A 53 -9.94 -22.85 0.55
N PRO A 54 -9.09 -23.34 -0.36
CA PRO A 54 -9.29 -24.64 -0.98
C PRO A 54 -9.31 -25.72 0.11
N GLY A 55 -10.33 -26.59 0.14
CA GLY A 55 -10.55 -27.56 1.23
C GLY A 55 -9.45 -28.62 1.44
N TRP A 56 -8.43 -28.66 0.58
CA TRP A 56 -7.22 -29.47 0.80
C TRP A 56 -6.16 -28.75 1.65
N LEU A 57 -6.25 -27.43 1.80
CA LEU A 57 -5.41 -26.58 2.65
C LEU A 57 -6.06 -26.29 4.02
N ASP A 58 -7.34 -26.64 4.18
CA ASP A 58 -8.14 -26.45 5.41
C ASP A 58 -8.06 -27.68 6.35
N ARG A 59 -6.98 -28.46 6.27
CA ARG A 59 -6.68 -29.64 7.11
C ARG A 59 -5.24 -29.58 7.60
#